data_AF-A0A662G8Y5-F1
#
_entry.id   AF-A0A662G8Y5-F1
#
_cell.length_a   1.000
_cell.length_b   1.000
_cell.length_c   1.000
_cell.angle_alpha   90.00
_cell.angle_beta   90.00
_cell.angle_gamma   90.00
#
_symmetry.space_group_name_H-M   'P 1'
#
loop_
_entity.id
_entity.type
_entity.pdbx_description
1 polymer ?
#
loop_
_entity_poly.entity_id
_entity_poly.type
_entity_poly.pdbx_seq_one_letter_code
_entity_poly.pdbx_strand_id
1 'polypeptide(L)'
;MGVKLNATEKRIIYLIHLYEEPVPRTEIHRAIRLLMSKGARFKLRFYDDYSPELDEELRKLSKKGYLRELYMAGPGYTSLYIPYYKVGARGVKVVEKLDIDKKDMKLIESTVSRLKKRA
;
A
#
# COMPACT_ATOMS: atom_id res chain seq x y z
N MET A 1 2.96 -11.32 21.19
CA MET A 1 3.88 -10.15 21.20
C MET A 1 3.60 -9.27 19.98
N GLY A 2 3.35 -7.98 20.17
CA GLY A 2 3.09 -7.06 19.07
C GLY A 2 4.37 -6.78 18.30
N VAL A 3 4.48 -7.27 17.05
CA VAL A 3 5.61 -6.96 16.18
C VAL A 3 5.60 -5.46 15.91
N LYS A 4 6.69 -4.76 16.27
CA LYS A 4 6.86 -3.33 16.04
C LYS A 4 6.92 -3.08 14.53
N LEU A 5 5.96 -2.32 14.00
CA LEU A 5 5.97 -1.94 12.59
C LEU A 5 7.06 -0.91 12.32
N ASN A 6 7.78 -1.09 11.23
CA ASN A 6 8.75 -0.14 10.73
C ASN A 6 8.05 1.04 10.03
N ALA A 7 8.79 2.12 9.74
CA ALA A 7 8.21 3.32 9.15
C ALA A 7 7.69 3.09 7.71
N THR A 8 8.27 2.18 6.94
CA THR A 8 7.82 1.81 5.60
C THR A 8 6.49 1.08 5.65
N GLU A 9 6.36 0.06 6.50
CA GLU A 9 5.13 -0.68 6.76
C GLU A 9 3.98 0.28 7.14
N LYS A 10 4.23 1.22 8.05
CA LYS A 10 3.23 2.23 8.44
C LYS A 10 2.77 3.09 7.25
N ARG A 11 3.70 3.56 6.41
CA ARG A 11 3.36 4.34 5.21
C ARG A 11 2.57 3.54 4.18
N ILE A 12 2.89 2.26 3.99
CA ILE A 12 2.15 1.36 3.10
C ILE A 12 0.72 1.19 3.60
N ILE A 13 0.53 0.91 4.89
CA ILE A 13 -0.80 0.79 5.50
C ILE A 13 -1.57 2.10 5.34
N TYR A 14 -0.94 3.25 5.60
CA TYR A 14 -1.57 4.56 5.47
C TYR A 14 -1.99 4.86 4.03
N LEU A 15 -1.12 4.58 3.06
CA LEU A 15 -1.43 4.73 1.64
C LEU A 15 -2.69 3.93 1.27
N ILE A 16 -2.72 2.64 1.60
CA ILE A 16 -3.84 1.76 1.25
C ILE A 16 -5.12 2.17 2.00
N HIS A 17 -5.00 2.70 3.22
CA HIS A 17 -6.15 3.22 3.97
C HIS A 17 -6.86 4.33 3.21
N LEU A 18 -6.10 5.27 2.65
CA LEU A 18 -6.62 6.44 1.94
C LEU A 18 -7.34 6.09 0.63
N TYR A 19 -7.13 4.89 0.07
CA TYR A 19 -7.90 4.42 -1.07
C TYR A 19 -9.35 4.05 -0.71
N GLU A 20 -9.64 3.70 0.55
CA GLU A 20 -10.95 3.27 1.09
C GLU A 20 -11.51 1.96 0.50
N GLU A 21 -11.30 1.75 -0.80
CA GLU A 21 -11.63 0.56 -1.56
C GLU A 21 -10.43 -0.40 -1.70
N PRO A 22 -10.66 -1.69 -1.99
CA PRO A 22 -9.58 -2.61 -2.33
C PRO A 22 -8.78 -2.10 -3.52
N VAL A 23 -7.45 -2.08 -3.39
CA VAL A 23 -6.54 -1.54 -4.41
C VAL A 23 -5.79 -2.68 -5.09
N PRO A 24 -5.75 -2.75 -6.42
CA PRO A 24 -4.98 -3.77 -7.10
C PRO A 24 -3.48 -3.61 -6.81
N ARG A 25 -2.79 -4.73 -6.66
CA ARG A 25 -1.35 -4.77 -6.36
C ARG A 25 -0.52 -3.88 -7.29
N THR A 26 -0.82 -3.88 -8.58
CA THR A 26 -0.12 -3.08 -9.59
C THR A 26 -0.26 -1.58 -9.34
N GLU A 27 -1.43 -1.11 -8.91
CA GLU A 27 -1.68 0.29 -8.58
C GLU A 27 -0.93 0.71 -7.32
N ILE A 28 -0.83 -0.17 -6.32
CA ILE A 28 -0.02 0.09 -5.11
C ILE A 28 1.45 0.31 -5.47
N HIS A 29 2.00 -0.55 -6.35
CA HIS A 29 3.37 -0.40 -6.83
C HIS A 29 3.58 0.93 -7.57
N ARG A 30 2.68 1.27 -8.49
CA ARG A 30 2.73 2.56 -9.23
C ARG A 30 2.64 3.76 -8.30
N ALA A 31 1.72 3.75 -7.34
CA ALA A 31 1.54 4.82 -6.37
C ALA A 31 2.79 5.01 -5.50
N ILE A 32 3.37 3.91 -4.99
CA ILE A 32 4.59 3.99 -4.17
C ILE A 32 5.79 4.46 -5.00
N ARG A 33 5.94 3.98 -6.23
CA ARG A 33 7.01 4.46 -7.14
C ARG A 33 6.90 5.97 -7.36
N LEU A 34 5.70 6.46 -7.64
CA LEU A 34 5.42 7.88 -7.83
C LEU A 34 5.68 8.69 -6.54
N LEU A 35 5.34 8.14 -5.37
CA LEU A 35 5.63 8.79 -4.10
C LEU A 35 7.13 8.88 -3.83
N MET A 36 7.88 7.82 -4.12
CA MET A 36 9.33 7.81 -3.98
C MET A 36 10.01 8.79 -4.93
N SER A 37 9.55 8.92 -6.19
CA SER A 37 10.09 9.92 -7.11
C SER A 37 9.81 11.37 -6.68
N LYS A 38 8.77 11.58 -5.85
CA LYS A 38 8.47 12.87 -5.19
C LYS A 38 9.15 13.04 -3.82
N GLY A 39 9.99 12.08 -3.40
CA GLY A 39 10.79 12.16 -2.17
C GLY A 39 10.20 11.46 -0.94
N ALA A 40 9.14 10.65 -1.07
CA ALA A 40 8.62 9.86 0.05
C ALA A 40 9.60 8.74 0.44
N ARG A 41 9.83 8.55 1.74
CA ARG A 41 10.89 7.67 2.26
C ARG A 41 10.42 6.23 2.52
N PHE A 42 10.01 5.51 1.46
CA PHE A 42 9.64 4.09 1.57
C PHE A 42 10.83 3.13 1.67
N LYS A 43 12.06 3.53 1.28
CA LYS A 43 13.26 2.68 1.34
C LYS A 43 13.09 1.32 0.63
N LEU A 44 12.41 1.31 -0.51
CA LEU A 44 12.18 0.10 -1.32
C LEU A 44 12.97 0.20 -2.63
N ARG A 45 13.48 -0.92 -3.12
CA ARG A 45 14.08 -1.00 -4.46
C ARG A 45 13.04 -1.31 -5.52
N PHE A 46 13.11 -0.58 -6.63
CA PHE A 46 12.22 -0.74 -7.79
C PHE A 46 13.02 -1.12 -9.04
N TYR A 47 12.47 -2.04 -9.81
CA TYR A 47 12.90 -2.43 -11.15
C TYR A 47 11.72 -2.12 -12.06
N ASP A 48 11.83 -1.02 -12.80
CA ASP A 48 10.68 -0.37 -13.43
C ASP A 48 9.54 -0.15 -12.43
N ASP A 49 8.31 -0.53 -12.80
CA ASP A 49 7.11 -0.35 -11.97
C ASP A 49 6.97 -1.40 -10.87
N TYR A 50 7.95 -2.27 -10.68
CA TYR A 50 7.85 -3.41 -9.78
C TYR A 50 8.90 -3.37 -8.66
N SER A 51 8.48 -3.66 -7.44
CA SER A 51 9.37 -3.86 -6.29
C SER A 51 9.17 -5.23 -5.63
N PRO A 52 10.16 -6.15 -5.67
CA PRO A 52 10.08 -7.43 -4.94
C PRO A 52 9.93 -7.23 -3.43
N GLU A 53 10.57 -6.19 -2.90
CA GLU A 53 10.52 -5.84 -1.47
C GLU A 53 9.12 -5.39 -1.06
N LEU A 54 8.46 -4.58 -1.90
CA LEU A 54 7.08 -4.17 -1.65
C LEU A 54 6.14 -5.38 -1.58
N ASP A 55 6.32 -6.36 -2.45
CA ASP A 55 5.54 -7.60 -2.43
C ASP A 55 5.74 -8.41 -1.16
N GLU A 56 6.96 -8.46 -0.67
CA GLU A 56 7.27 -9.12 0.58
C GLU A 56 6.58 -8.41 1.75
N GLU A 57 6.62 -7.08 1.77
CA GLU A 57 5.96 -6.27 2.79
C GLU A 57 4.43 -6.41 2.73
N LEU A 58 3.82 -6.37 1.54
CA LEU A 58 2.38 -6.60 1.39
C LEU A 58 1.97 -7.98 1.91
N ARG A 59 2.73 -9.03 1.57
CA ARG A 59 2.47 -10.40 2.07
C ARG A 59 2.66 -10.50 3.58
N LYS A 60 3.73 -9.92 4.15
CA LYS A 60 3.97 -9.88 5.60
C LYS A 60 2.83 -9.16 6.33
N LEU A 61 2.43 -8.00 5.85
CA LEU A 61 1.36 -7.19 6.43
C LEU A 61 0.00 -7.89 6.33
N SER A 62 -0.27 -8.58 5.22
CA SER A 62 -1.46 -9.41 5.04
C SER A 62 -1.50 -10.58 6.04
N LYS A 63 -0.42 -11.37 6.13
CA LYS A 63 -0.30 -12.49 7.09
C LYS A 63 -0.47 -12.04 8.54
N LYS A 64 0.03 -10.85 8.88
CA LYS A 64 -0.09 -10.27 10.22
C LYS A 64 -1.47 -9.64 10.49
N GLY A 65 -2.36 -9.54 9.50
CA GLY A 65 -3.71 -8.98 9.61
C GLY A 65 -3.78 -7.45 9.57
N TYR A 66 -2.70 -6.78 9.17
CA TYR A 66 -2.69 -5.32 8.95
C TYR A 66 -3.30 -4.96 7.60
N LEU A 67 -3.15 -5.85 6.61
CA LEU A 67 -3.85 -5.79 5.33
C LEU A 67 -4.73 -7.04 5.18
N ARG A 68 -5.71 -6.95 4.29
CA ARG A 68 -6.50 -8.08 3.77
C ARG A 68 -6.19 -8.20 2.30
N GLU A 69 -5.71 -9.36 1.90
CA GLU A 69 -5.56 -9.74 0.50
C GLU A 69 -6.86 -10.37 0.00
N LEU A 70 -7.32 -9.89 -1.15
CA LEU A 70 -8.53 -10.34 -1.84
C LEU A 70 -8.12 -10.73 -3.26
N TYR A 71 -8.75 -11.75 -3.81
CA TYR A 71 -8.56 -12.12 -5.22
C TYR A 71 -9.84 -11.83 -5.98
N MET A 72 -9.72 -11.02 -7.04
CA MET A 72 -10.82 -10.78 -7.97
C MET A 72 -10.56 -11.57 -9.25
N ALA A 73 -11.64 -12.10 -9.84
CA ALA A 73 -11.57 -12.76 -11.13
C ALA A 73 -11.13 -11.74 -12.18
N GLY A 74 -10.07 -12.04 -12.92
CA GLY A 74 -9.62 -11.16 -14.00
C GLY A 74 -10.48 -11.31 -15.27
N PRO A 75 -10.28 -10.41 -16.25
CA PRO A 75 -11.14 -10.29 -17.42
C PRO A 75 -11.01 -11.44 -18.44
N GLY A 76 -10.08 -12.38 -18.23
CA GLY A 76 -9.86 -13.49 -19.16
C GLY A 76 -9.12 -14.67 -18.56
N TYR A 77 -9.15 -15.80 -19.27
CA TYR A 77 -8.62 -17.11 -18.86
C TYR A 77 -7.13 -17.09 -18.44
N THR A 78 -6.32 -16.18 -18.99
CA THR A 78 -4.88 -16.05 -18.66
C THR A 78 -4.60 -15.17 -17.45
N SER A 79 -5.64 -14.55 -16.87
CA SER A 79 -5.53 -13.60 -15.75
C SER A 79 -6.52 -13.95 -14.62
N LEU A 80 -6.63 -15.25 -14.30
CA LEU A 80 -7.69 -15.77 -13.43
C LEU A 80 -7.84 -15.03 -12.10
N TYR A 81 -6.75 -14.59 -11.46
CA TYR A 81 -6.82 -13.91 -10.17
C TYR A 81 -5.87 -12.72 -10.10
N ILE A 82 -6.45 -11.54 -9.87
CA ILE A 82 -5.70 -10.31 -9.60
C ILE A 82 -5.72 -10.06 -8.09
N PRO A 83 -4.57 -9.91 -7.43
CA PRO A 83 -4.51 -9.59 -6.00
C PRO A 83 -4.85 -8.13 -5.74
N TYR A 84 -5.81 -7.92 -4.85
CA TYR A 84 -6.21 -6.64 -4.30
C TYR A 84 -5.89 -6.60 -2.81
N TYR A 85 -5.53 -5.42 -2.30
CA TYR A 85 -5.28 -5.21 -0.88
C TYR A 85 -6.19 -4.13 -0.32
N LYS A 86 -6.75 -4.40 0.86
CA LYS A 86 -7.46 -3.43 1.69
C LYS A 86 -6.88 -3.41 3.10
N VAL A 87 -7.05 -2.32 3.83
CA VAL A 87 -6.62 -2.27 5.23
C VAL A 87 -7.45 -3.23 6.09
N GLY A 88 -6.76 -4.05 6.90
CA GLY A 88 -7.37 -4.97 7.86
C GLY A 88 -7.61 -4.32 9.22
N ALA A 89 -8.29 -5.03 10.12
CA ALA A 89 -8.67 -4.49 11.44
C ALA A 89 -7.47 -4.01 12.27
N ARG A 90 -6.32 -4.69 12.19
CA ARG A 90 -5.10 -4.23 12.89
C ARG A 90 -4.48 -3.01 12.21
N GLY A 91 -4.62 -2.88 10.90
CA GLY A 91 -4.12 -1.75 10.12
C GLY A 91 -4.87 -0.46 10.45
N VAL A 92 -6.21 -0.54 10.63
CA VAL A 92 -7.02 0.62 11.06
C VAL A 92 -6.50 1.19 12.38
N LYS A 93 -6.24 0.32 13.37
CA LYS A 93 -5.67 0.72 14.67
C LYS A 93 -4.28 1.38 14.56
N VAL A 94 -3.51 1.02 13.52
CA VAL A 94 -2.21 1.64 13.25
C VAL A 94 -2.38 3.05 12.68
N VAL A 95 -3.38 3.24 11.81
CA VAL A 95 -3.69 4.56 11.24
C VAL A 95 -4.22 5.52 12.30
N GLU A 96 -5.04 5.05 13.24
CA GLU A 96 -5.52 5.88 14.37
C GLU A 96 -4.38 6.40 15.25
N LYS A 97 -3.29 5.64 15.35
CA LYS A 97 -2.10 5.97 16.16
C LYS A 97 -0.88 6.23 15.26
N LEU A 98 -1.13 6.76 14.07
CA LEU A 98 -0.09 6.87 13.05
C LEU A 98 0.97 7.86 13.49
N ASP A 99 2.20 7.37 13.49
CA ASP A 99 3.40 8.16 13.77
C ASP A 99 4.35 7.98 12.59
N ILE A 100 4.14 8.83 11.59
CA ILE A 100 4.99 9.01 10.41
C ILE A 100 5.19 10.52 10.18
N ASP A 101 6.22 10.88 9.42
CA ASP A 101 6.56 12.27 9.15
C ASP A 101 5.41 13.02 8.43
N LYS A 102 5.05 14.22 8.92
CA LYS A 102 3.98 15.04 8.35
C LYS A 102 4.17 15.36 6.87
N LYS A 103 5.42 15.49 6.41
CA LYS A 103 5.74 15.70 4.99
C LYS A 103 5.35 14.48 4.15
N ASP A 104 5.66 13.28 4.65
CA ASP A 104 5.28 12.04 3.99
C ASP A 104 3.74 11.88 3.99
N MET A 105 3.05 12.20 5.08
CA MET A 105 1.57 12.15 5.15
C MET A 105 0.92 13.01 4.07
N LYS A 106 1.28 14.30 4.01
CA LYS A 106 0.74 15.25 3.03
C LYS A 106 1.02 14.80 1.59
N LEU A 107 2.20 14.24 1.36
CA LEU A 107 2.59 13.75 0.03
C LEU A 107 1.76 12.53 -0.40
N ILE A 108 1.52 11.61 0.54
CA ILE A 108 0.67 10.44 0.33
C ILE A 108 -0.78 10.88 0.05
N GLU A 109 -1.37 11.70 0.92
CA GLU A 109 -2.75 12.20 0.78
C GLU A 109 -2.97 12.92 -0.55
N SER A 110 -2.09 13.87 -0.89
CA SER A 110 -2.20 14.62 -2.14
C SER A 110 -2.01 13.76 -3.39
N THR A 111 -1.19 12.69 -3.30
CA THR A 111 -1.01 11.76 -4.42
C THR A 111 -2.23 10.85 -4.58
N VAL A 112 -2.73 10.25 -3.50
CA VAL A 112 -3.94 9.40 -3.56
C VAL A 112 -5.14 10.20 -4.04
N SER A 113 -5.35 11.43 -3.53
CA SER A 113 -6.43 12.30 -3.98
C SER A 113 -6.38 12.59 -5.49
N ARG A 114 -5.17 12.78 -6.06
CA ARG A 114 -5.00 12.97 -7.50
C ARG A 114 -5.27 11.70 -8.30
N LEU A 115 -4.90 10.53 -7.77
CA LEU A 115 -5.15 9.24 -8.43
C LEU A 115 -6.65 8.91 -8.43
N LYS A 116 -7.34 9.13 -7.30
CA LYS A 116 -8.80 8.97 -7.19
C LYS A 116 -9.59 9.85 -8.16
N LYS A 117 -9.12 11.07 -8.45
CA LYS A 117 -9.78 11.98 -9.41
C LYS A 117 -9.62 11.59 -10.89
N ARG A 118 -8.72 10.66 -11.19
CA ARG A 118 -8.41 10.21 -12.56
C ARG A 118 -9.03 8.85 -12.89
N ALA A 119 -9.46 8.10 -11.88
CA ALA A 119 -10.22 6.86 -12.01
C ALA A 119 -11.70 7.18 -12.24
#